data_AF-A0A2V8JZD5-F1
#
_entry.id   AF-A0A2V8JZD5-F1
#
_cell.length_a   1.000
_cell.length_b   1.000
_cell.length_c   1.000
_cell.angle_alpha   90.00
_cell.angle_beta   90.00
_cell.angle_gamma   90.00
#
_symmetry.space_group_name_H-M   'P 1'
#
loop_
_entity.id
_entity.type
_entity.pdbx_description
1 polymer ?
#
loop_
_entity_poly.entity_id
_entity_poly.type
_entity_poly.pdbx_seq_one_letter_code
_entity_poly.pdbx_strand_id
1 'polypeptide(L)'
;MRTLHRTLTLALVWTLTAVAILPVVFKWPAPPAPAHRFLDLHIGFWYLVAAAICWSIYHKERVSLSRAQTLSLVFLIFLLTSIVNQVHLFTVDQSSDYFRSMSNAAWQEALNDIVIQRSPLAAPHSYRFLPNAIVRWMQLTGLDYGTARDLYRLIFGLLLFYAIYKYARLYTNQVGGILAMLFVAAVYPVSFERYAGQLTDPISHLSFALAFIFLGTGDFAYLLSTLVIGSLAKETVLAMTAFFVLFSRREKGYRLKAGLLSLATLAAFFGVRLAVLHGGMSYLQVSGVPPDFIRTNWADSTWPPLFLLTACAFLPLLALGWKETPLLLKRQIFFLLPVLFLSGLAFSWLHETRNFMPLVFVSSVIGARYLVHNNR
;
A
#
# COMPACT_ATOMS: atom_id res chain seq x y z
N MET A 1 -11.80 -21.35 19.82
CA MET A 1 -10.44 -21.16 19.25
C MET A 1 -10.34 -20.07 18.17
N ARG A 2 -11.15 -20.07 17.10
CA ARG A 2 -11.07 -19.04 16.03
C ARG A 2 -11.24 -17.60 16.53
N THR A 3 -12.17 -17.35 17.46
CA THR A 3 -12.41 -16.02 18.04
C THR A 3 -11.22 -15.52 18.86
N LEU A 4 -10.61 -16.38 19.68
CA LEU A 4 -9.44 -16.03 20.51
C LEU A 4 -8.24 -15.67 19.62
N HIS A 5 -7.93 -16.50 18.62
CA HIS A 5 -6.84 -16.22 17.68
C HIS A 5 -7.04 -14.88 16.98
N ARG A 6 -8.26 -14.61 16.50
CA ARG A 6 -8.61 -13.31 15.88
C ARG A 6 -8.38 -12.14 16.83
N THR A 7 -8.86 -12.24 18.07
CA THR A 7 -8.68 -11.18 19.07
C THR A 7 -7.20 -10.95 19.37
N LEU A 8 -6.40 -12.01 19.53
CA LEU A 8 -4.96 -11.90 19.76
C LEU A 8 -4.23 -11.26 18.58
N THR A 9 -4.58 -11.63 17.34
CA THR A 9 -3.99 -11.01 16.14
C THR A 9 -4.33 -9.52 16.07
N LEU A 10 -5.59 -9.14 16.31
CA LEU A 10 -6.00 -7.74 16.32
C LEU A 10 -5.28 -6.97 17.43
N ALA A 11 -5.22 -7.51 18.65
CA ALA A 11 -4.51 -6.89 19.77
C ALA A 11 -3.02 -6.68 19.44
N LEU A 12 -2.36 -7.67 18.83
CA LEU A 12 -0.99 -7.55 18.38
C LEU A 12 -0.82 -6.46 17.32
N VAL A 13 -1.66 -6.43 16.27
CA VAL A 13 -1.58 -5.43 15.19
C VAL A 13 -1.77 -4.01 15.74
N TRP A 14 -2.74 -3.80 16.62
CA TRP A 14 -2.96 -2.50 17.26
C TRP A 14 -1.82 -2.10 18.19
N THR A 15 -1.28 -3.04 18.97
CA THR A 15 -0.11 -2.80 19.84
C THR A 15 1.11 -2.42 19.01
N LEU A 16 1.42 -3.18 17.96
CA LEU A 16 2.53 -2.89 17.06
C LEU A 16 2.36 -1.55 16.35
N THR A 17 1.12 -1.17 16.00
CA THR A 17 0.83 0.13 15.41
C THR A 17 1.06 1.25 16.43
N ALA A 18 0.59 1.09 17.67
CA ALA A 18 0.83 2.06 18.74
C ALA A 18 2.34 2.26 19.00
N VAL A 19 3.12 1.18 18.99
CA VAL A 19 4.60 1.24 19.07
C VAL A 19 5.20 1.90 17.84
N ALA A 20 4.72 1.56 16.64
CA ALA A 20 5.23 2.11 15.39
C ALA A 20 5.09 3.63 15.29
N ILE A 21 4.04 4.22 15.88
CA ILE A 21 3.80 5.67 15.82
C ILE A 21 4.55 6.49 16.89
N LEU A 22 5.21 5.83 17.87
CA LEU A 22 5.93 6.54 18.95
C LEU A 22 6.94 7.60 18.46
N PRO A 23 7.73 7.36 17.39
CA PRO A 23 8.64 8.38 16.89
C PRO A 23 7.95 9.70 16.50
N VAL A 24 6.72 9.63 16.00
CA VAL A 24 5.93 10.81 15.60
C VAL A 24 5.30 11.48 16.83
N VAL A 25 4.80 10.68 17.77
CA VAL A 25 4.22 11.17 19.03
C VAL A 25 5.27 11.97 19.81
N PHE A 26 6.45 11.39 19.99
CA PHE A 26 7.56 11.98 20.74
C PHE A 26 8.52 12.83 19.90
N LYS A 27 8.28 12.97 18.59
CA LYS A 27 9.08 13.78 17.66
C LYS A 27 10.58 13.42 17.67
N TRP A 28 10.89 12.13 17.66
CA TRP A 28 12.27 11.67 17.79
C TRP A 28 13.14 12.08 16.58
N PRO A 29 14.24 12.84 16.81
CA PRO A 29 15.12 13.25 15.75
C PRO A 29 15.84 12.03 15.14
N ALA A 30 16.38 12.20 13.93
CA ALA A 30 17.21 11.17 13.34
C ALA A 30 18.51 11.08 14.16
N PRO A 31 18.99 9.87 14.50
CA PRO A 31 20.30 9.75 15.10
C PRO A 31 21.37 10.22 14.08
N PRO A 32 22.52 10.71 14.55
CA PRO A 32 23.65 10.98 13.67
C PRO A 32 24.06 9.70 12.94
N ALA A 33 24.65 9.86 11.75
CA ALA A 33 25.08 8.72 10.93
C ALA A 33 25.98 7.77 11.77
N PRO A 34 25.67 6.47 11.80
CA PRO A 34 26.39 5.50 12.61
C PRO A 34 27.85 5.38 12.14
N ALA A 35 28.76 5.12 13.08
CA ALA A 35 30.11 4.69 12.71
C ALA A 35 30.04 3.35 11.97
N HIS A 36 30.77 3.20 10.86
CA HIS A 36 30.69 2.05 9.95
C HIS A 36 30.77 0.66 10.62
N ARG A 37 31.37 0.54 11.81
CA ARG A 37 31.60 -0.74 12.50
C ARG A 37 30.34 -1.48 12.99
N PHE A 38 29.19 -0.83 13.07
CA PHE A 38 27.94 -1.48 13.54
C PHE A 38 26.87 -1.63 12.45
N LEU A 39 27.10 -1.07 11.26
CA LEU A 39 26.11 -1.03 10.19
C LEU A 39 25.69 -2.45 9.74
N ASP A 40 26.65 -3.36 9.60
CA ASP A 40 26.39 -4.74 9.15
C ASP A 40 25.48 -5.54 10.10
N LEU A 41 25.63 -5.32 11.42
CA LEU A 41 24.83 -6.02 12.42
C LEU A 41 23.37 -5.56 12.40
N HIS A 42 23.15 -4.26 12.23
CA HIS A 42 21.81 -3.68 12.15
C HIS A 42 21.11 -4.03 10.83
N ILE A 43 21.85 -4.04 9.72
CA ILE A 43 21.35 -4.54 8.44
C ILE A 43 20.94 -6.02 8.57
N GLY A 44 21.80 -6.84 9.19
CA GLY A 44 21.52 -8.25 9.44
C GLY A 44 20.21 -8.48 10.20
N PHE A 45 19.93 -7.69 11.24
CA PHE A 45 18.68 -7.78 12.00
C PHE A 45 17.43 -7.61 11.14
N TRP A 46 17.39 -6.61 10.26
CA TRP A 46 16.21 -6.37 9.43
C TRP A 46 16.07 -7.38 8.28
N TYR A 47 17.17 -7.93 7.77
CA TYR A 47 17.10 -9.10 6.90
C TYR A 47 16.60 -10.35 7.63
N LEU A 48 16.88 -10.52 8.94
CA LEU A 48 16.25 -11.58 9.73
C LEU A 48 14.73 -11.38 9.84
N VAL A 49 14.24 -10.14 9.93
CA VAL A 49 12.79 -9.85 9.87
C VAL A 49 12.21 -10.29 8.52
N ALA A 50 12.86 -9.95 7.40
CA ALA A 50 12.44 -10.40 6.07
C ALA A 50 12.45 -11.95 5.97
N ALA A 51 13.49 -12.61 6.49
CA ALA A 51 13.58 -14.07 6.54
C ALA A 51 12.48 -14.69 7.41
N ALA A 52 12.14 -14.08 8.54
CA ALA A 52 11.06 -14.52 9.42
C ALA A 52 9.68 -14.41 8.73
N ILE A 53 9.46 -13.38 7.91
CA ILE A 53 8.26 -13.25 7.07
C ILE A 53 8.21 -14.39 6.04
N CYS A 54 9.30 -14.62 5.29
CA CYS A 54 9.40 -15.72 4.33
C CYS A 54 9.15 -17.08 4.99
N TRP A 55 9.72 -17.31 6.18
CA TRP A 55 9.51 -18.51 6.97
C TRP A 55 8.04 -18.66 7.41
N SER A 56 7.40 -17.57 7.84
CA SER A 56 5.99 -17.56 8.23
C SER A 56 5.08 -17.89 7.05
N ILE A 57 5.38 -17.36 5.86
CA ILE A 57 4.68 -17.70 4.61
C ILE A 57 4.87 -19.19 4.29
N TYR A 58 6.11 -19.69 4.34
CA TYR A 58 6.41 -21.11 4.11
C TYR A 58 5.59 -22.00 5.04
N HIS A 59 5.61 -21.71 6.34
CA HIS A 59 4.93 -22.52 7.35
C HIS A 59 3.40 -22.49 7.20
N LYS A 60 2.84 -21.39 6.69
CA LYS A 60 1.41 -21.27 6.43
C LYS A 60 0.99 -22.01 5.16
N GLU A 61 1.74 -21.87 4.08
CA GLU A 61 1.36 -22.43 2.77
C GLU A 61 1.70 -23.92 2.63
N ARG A 62 2.69 -24.45 3.38
CA ARG A 62 3.03 -25.89 3.39
C ARG A 62 1.88 -26.81 3.85
N VAL A 63 0.87 -26.26 4.52
CA VAL A 63 -0.34 -27.01 4.92
C VAL A 63 -1.19 -27.36 3.70
N SER A 64 -1.10 -26.57 2.63
CA SER A 64 -1.95 -26.69 1.44
C SER A 64 -1.20 -27.01 0.15
N LEU A 65 0.12 -26.87 0.13
CA LEU A 65 0.98 -27.03 -1.04
C LEU A 65 2.09 -28.04 -0.75
N SER A 66 2.64 -28.66 -1.80
CA SER A 66 3.83 -29.50 -1.64
C SER A 66 5.03 -28.67 -1.18
N ARG A 67 6.05 -29.31 -0.62
CA ARG A 67 7.28 -28.62 -0.18
C ARG A 67 7.92 -27.84 -1.32
N ALA A 68 8.05 -28.45 -2.50
CA ALA A 68 8.62 -27.79 -3.68
C ALA A 68 7.78 -26.57 -4.10
N GLN A 69 6.46 -26.72 -4.19
CA GLN A 69 5.55 -25.61 -4.53
C GLN A 69 5.62 -24.45 -3.53
N THR A 70 5.71 -24.77 -2.24
CA THR A 70 5.82 -23.77 -1.17
C THR A 70 7.13 -23.02 -1.25
N LEU A 71 8.25 -23.73 -1.43
CA LEU A 71 9.57 -23.12 -1.62
C LEU A 71 9.60 -22.23 -2.86
N SER A 72 9.08 -22.69 -3.99
CA SER A 72 8.97 -21.89 -5.22
C SER A 72 8.14 -20.64 -5.01
N LEU A 73 7.01 -20.72 -4.28
CA LEU A 73 6.17 -19.57 -3.98
C LEU A 73 6.91 -18.53 -3.13
N VAL A 74 7.56 -18.96 -2.04
CA VAL A 74 8.30 -18.05 -1.15
C VAL A 74 9.48 -17.42 -1.89
N PHE A 75 10.23 -18.22 -2.65
CA PHE A 75 11.30 -17.73 -3.49
C PHE A 75 10.79 -16.70 -4.51
N LEU A 76 9.67 -16.98 -5.17
CA LEU A 76 9.09 -16.06 -6.15
C LEU A 76 8.64 -14.74 -5.50
N ILE A 77 7.98 -14.79 -4.34
CA ILE A 77 7.59 -13.58 -3.60
C ILE A 77 8.83 -12.74 -3.25
N PHE A 78 9.88 -13.39 -2.75
CA PHE A 78 11.13 -12.72 -2.42
C PHE A 78 11.81 -12.11 -3.66
N LEU A 79 11.89 -12.87 -4.74
CA LEU A 79 12.50 -12.46 -6.00
C LEU A 79 11.77 -11.27 -6.61
N LEU A 80 10.45 -11.36 -6.78
CA LEU A 80 9.64 -10.28 -7.37
C LEU A 80 9.70 -9.01 -6.53
N THR A 81 9.63 -9.14 -5.20
CA THR A 81 9.77 -8.01 -4.30
C THR A 81 11.14 -7.35 -4.45
N SER A 82 12.22 -8.16 -4.48
CA SER A 82 13.58 -7.65 -4.62
C SER A 82 13.80 -6.95 -5.95
N ILE A 83 13.27 -7.49 -7.05
CA ILE A 83 13.33 -6.87 -8.38
C ILE A 83 12.61 -5.53 -8.37
N VAL A 84 11.36 -5.46 -7.88
CA VAL A 84 10.60 -4.20 -7.84
C VAL A 84 11.31 -3.16 -6.95
N ASN A 85 11.86 -3.59 -5.82
CA ASN A 85 12.61 -2.70 -4.93
C ASN A 85 13.90 -2.18 -5.60
N GLN A 86 14.63 -3.04 -6.31
CA GLN A 86 15.84 -2.62 -7.04
C GLN A 86 15.53 -1.69 -8.20
N VAL A 87 14.48 -1.98 -8.96
CA VAL A 87 14.03 -1.08 -10.04
C VAL A 87 13.65 0.27 -9.44
N HIS A 88 12.94 0.31 -8.31
CA HIS A 88 12.63 1.58 -7.63
C HIS A 88 13.91 2.33 -7.21
N LEU A 89 14.86 1.63 -6.57
CA LEU A 89 16.12 2.22 -6.13
C LEU A 89 16.84 2.90 -7.30
N PHE A 90 16.96 2.20 -8.42
CA PHE A 90 17.63 2.72 -9.59
C PHE A 90 16.84 3.85 -10.25
N THR A 91 15.56 3.62 -10.60
CA THR A 91 14.78 4.56 -11.41
C THR A 91 14.38 5.82 -10.65
N VAL A 92 13.97 5.67 -9.39
CA VAL A 92 13.42 6.78 -8.60
C VAL A 92 14.47 7.43 -7.74
N ASP A 93 15.29 6.64 -7.03
CA ASP A 93 16.14 7.20 -5.99
C ASP A 93 17.52 7.64 -6.51
N GLN A 94 18.01 7.04 -7.61
CA GLN A 94 19.35 7.30 -8.15
C GLN A 94 19.35 8.02 -9.51
N SER A 95 18.46 7.64 -10.43
CA SER A 95 18.54 8.11 -11.83
C SER A 95 17.68 9.33 -12.17
N SER A 96 16.67 9.64 -11.36
CA SER A 96 15.74 10.74 -11.61
C SER A 96 15.85 11.78 -10.51
N ASP A 97 15.92 13.06 -10.88
CA ASP A 97 15.81 14.18 -9.94
C ASP A 97 14.61 15.05 -10.33
N TYR A 98 13.50 14.92 -9.60
CA TYR A 98 12.31 15.76 -9.83
C TYR A 98 12.50 17.19 -9.32
N PHE A 99 13.44 17.39 -8.41
CA PHE A 99 13.69 18.67 -7.75
C PHE A 99 14.99 19.28 -8.25
N ARG A 100 14.95 20.57 -8.62
CA ARG A 100 16.11 21.26 -9.20
C ARG A 100 17.29 21.43 -8.25
N SER A 101 17.05 21.41 -6.93
CA SER A 101 18.02 21.79 -5.90
C SER A 101 18.45 20.64 -4.99
N MET A 102 17.90 19.43 -5.16
CA MET A 102 18.24 18.27 -4.34
C MET A 102 17.86 16.98 -5.06
N SER A 103 18.59 15.91 -4.76
CA SER A 103 18.25 14.59 -5.27
C SER A 103 16.94 14.08 -4.67
N ASN A 104 16.26 13.17 -5.35
CA ASN A 104 15.05 12.53 -4.82
C ASN A 104 15.30 11.86 -3.46
N ALA A 105 16.44 11.19 -3.29
CA ALA A 105 16.80 10.54 -2.03
C ALA A 105 16.95 11.56 -0.89
N ALA A 106 17.64 12.69 -1.14
CA ALA A 106 17.79 13.77 -0.15
C ALA A 106 16.45 14.44 0.18
N TRP A 107 15.59 14.65 -0.82
CA TRP A 107 14.23 15.16 -0.61
C TRP A 107 13.41 14.23 0.28
N GLN A 108 13.46 12.92 0.03
CA GLN A 108 12.75 11.93 0.83
C GLN A 108 13.23 11.90 2.29
N GLU A 109 14.55 11.99 2.50
CA GLU A 109 15.13 12.05 3.85
C GLU A 109 14.67 13.30 4.61
N ALA A 110 14.76 14.47 3.97
CA ALA A 110 14.28 15.72 4.55
C ALA A 110 12.77 15.67 4.84
N LEU A 111 11.97 15.12 3.93
CA LEU A 111 10.53 14.97 4.13
C LEU A 111 10.22 14.04 5.31
N ASN A 112 10.97 12.94 5.46
CA ASN A 112 10.82 12.02 6.58
C ASN A 112 10.97 12.76 7.92
N ASP A 113 12.02 13.57 8.09
CA ASP A 113 12.21 14.38 9.30
C ASP A 113 11.05 15.35 9.54
N ILE A 114 10.64 16.11 8.53
CA ILE A 114 9.57 17.10 8.65
C ILE A 114 8.24 16.44 9.07
N VAL A 115 7.95 15.24 8.56
CA VAL A 115 6.77 14.47 8.95
C VAL A 115 6.86 13.92 10.37
N ILE A 116 8.03 13.40 10.79
CA ILE A 116 8.24 12.96 12.19
C ILE A 116 8.03 14.13 13.17
N GLN A 117 8.44 15.35 12.79
CA GLN A 117 8.24 16.56 13.58
C GLN A 117 6.79 17.08 13.57
N ARG A 118 5.89 16.43 12.82
CA ARG A 118 4.49 16.84 12.63
C ARG A 118 4.35 18.27 12.11
N SER A 119 5.27 18.71 11.26
CA SER A 119 5.23 20.06 10.71
C SER A 119 4.03 20.25 9.77
N PRO A 120 3.18 21.28 9.96
CA PRO A 120 2.09 21.59 9.03
C PRO A 120 2.56 21.90 7.60
N LEU A 121 3.83 22.29 7.43
CA LEU A 121 4.40 22.64 6.13
C LEU A 121 4.53 21.44 5.18
N ALA A 122 4.58 20.22 5.70
CA ALA A 122 4.57 19.00 4.90
C ALA A 122 3.15 18.44 4.69
N ALA A 123 2.09 19.19 5.00
CA ALA A 123 0.73 18.75 4.68
C ALA A 123 0.59 18.50 3.16
N PRO A 124 -0.05 17.39 2.73
CA PRO A 124 -0.77 16.40 3.54
C PRO A 124 0.09 15.23 4.08
N HIS A 125 1.39 15.17 3.79
CA HIS A 125 2.28 14.08 4.24
C HIS A 125 2.38 13.97 5.77
N SER A 126 2.22 15.08 6.49
CA SER A 126 2.27 15.10 7.96
C SER A 126 1.17 14.32 8.66
N TYR A 127 0.10 13.94 7.95
CA TYR A 127 -0.97 13.06 8.48
C TYR A 127 -0.74 11.58 8.11
N ARG A 128 0.22 11.32 7.20
CA ARG A 128 0.50 10.03 6.58
C ARG A 128 1.83 9.47 7.11
N PHE A 129 1.97 9.51 8.42
CA PHE A 129 3.26 9.36 9.10
C PHE A 129 3.65 7.93 9.44
N LEU A 130 2.75 6.94 9.35
CA LEU A 130 3.05 5.56 9.78
C LEU A 130 4.28 4.95 9.07
N PRO A 131 4.42 5.05 7.73
CA PRO A 131 5.63 4.64 7.01
C PRO A 131 6.91 5.30 7.54
N ASN A 132 6.85 6.62 7.71
CA ASN A 132 7.97 7.44 8.15
C ASN A 132 8.38 7.08 9.58
N ALA A 133 7.42 6.81 10.45
CA ALA A 133 7.65 6.37 11.83
C ALA A 133 8.34 5.00 11.88
N ILE A 134 7.96 4.05 11.01
CA ILE A 134 8.62 2.74 10.91
C ILE A 134 10.06 2.90 10.41
N VAL A 135 10.28 3.71 9.37
CA VAL A 135 11.63 4.01 8.89
C VAL A 135 12.45 4.72 9.97
N ARG A 136 11.85 5.60 10.77
CA ARG A 136 12.52 6.24 11.91
C ARG A 136 12.94 5.23 12.96
N TRP A 137 12.13 4.22 13.26
CA TRP A 137 12.55 3.10 14.12
C TRP A 137 13.77 2.38 13.56
N MET A 138 13.80 2.10 12.25
CA MET A 138 14.98 1.50 11.60
C MET A 138 16.21 2.40 11.72
N GLN A 139 16.07 3.72 11.51
CA GLN A 139 17.17 4.67 11.71
C GLN A 139 17.66 4.68 13.16
N LEU A 140 16.75 4.63 14.14
CA LEU A 140 17.09 4.56 15.57
C LEU A 140 17.82 3.29 15.96
N THR A 141 17.73 2.22 15.16
CA THR A 141 18.60 1.04 15.32
C THR A 141 20.02 1.25 14.80
N GLY A 142 20.36 2.41 14.23
CA GLY A 142 21.68 2.69 13.67
C GLY A 142 21.79 2.38 12.17
N LEU A 143 20.71 2.55 11.41
CA LEU A 143 20.73 2.52 9.94
C LEU A 143 20.70 3.94 9.37
N ASP A 144 21.39 4.16 8.24
CA ASP A 144 21.17 5.36 7.44
C ASP A 144 19.78 5.35 6.79
N TYR A 145 19.32 6.51 6.34
CA TYR A 145 17.98 6.65 5.76
C TYR A 145 17.78 5.78 4.51
N GLY A 146 18.76 5.72 3.60
CA GLY A 146 18.65 4.96 2.36
C GLY A 146 18.47 3.46 2.63
N THR A 147 19.33 2.91 3.48
CA THR A 147 19.25 1.50 3.89
C THR A 147 17.93 1.19 4.62
N ALA A 148 17.51 2.06 5.55
CA ALA A 148 16.24 1.91 6.28
C ALA A 148 15.03 1.93 5.34
N ARG A 149 14.98 2.87 4.39
CA ARG A 149 13.94 2.97 3.36
C ARG A 149 13.87 1.71 2.50
N ASP A 150 15.01 1.20 2.05
CA ASP A 150 15.05 0.04 1.13
C ASP A 150 14.64 -1.25 1.85
N LEU A 151 15.04 -1.42 3.12
CA LEU A 151 14.59 -2.53 3.98
C LEU A 151 13.09 -2.43 4.29
N TYR A 152 12.58 -1.24 4.57
CA TYR A 152 11.14 -1.00 4.73
C TYR A 152 10.36 -1.42 3.49
N ARG A 153 10.79 -0.99 2.29
CA ARG A 153 10.16 -1.35 1.02
C ARG A 153 10.22 -2.86 0.77
N LEU A 154 11.34 -3.51 1.09
CA LEU A 154 11.47 -4.97 1.01
C LEU A 154 10.46 -5.68 1.93
N ILE A 155 10.44 -5.33 3.22
CA ILE A 155 9.57 -5.97 4.23
C ILE A 155 8.09 -5.84 3.85
N PHE A 156 7.63 -4.63 3.54
CA PHE A 156 6.23 -4.41 3.19
C PHE A 156 5.89 -4.87 1.78
N GLY A 157 6.88 -4.92 0.88
CA GLY A 157 6.76 -5.54 -0.43
C GLY A 157 6.52 -7.05 -0.34
N LEU A 158 7.24 -7.77 0.54
CA LEU A 158 7.03 -9.20 0.77
C LEU A 158 5.59 -9.47 1.24
N LEU A 159 5.12 -8.66 2.19
CA LEU A 159 3.75 -8.75 2.70
C LEU A 159 2.72 -8.41 1.61
N LEU A 160 2.98 -7.39 0.78
CA LEU A 160 2.12 -6.98 -0.31
C LEU A 160 1.99 -8.07 -1.38
N PHE A 161 3.10 -8.62 -1.88
CA PHE A 161 3.08 -9.68 -2.88
C PHE A 161 2.39 -10.94 -2.35
N TYR A 162 2.65 -11.29 -1.08
CA TYR A 162 1.90 -12.37 -0.45
C TYR A 162 0.40 -12.07 -0.32
N ALA A 163 0.02 -10.84 0.05
CA ALA A 163 -1.37 -10.43 0.11
C ALA A 163 -2.04 -10.48 -1.28
N ILE A 164 -1.37 -10.04 -2.34
CA ILE A 164 -1.88 -10.17 -3.72
C ILE A 164 -2.11 -11.64 -4.09
N TYR A 165 -1.15 -12.52 -3.76
CA TYR A 165 -1.33 -13.96 -3.95
C TYR A 165 -2.55 -14.48 -3.19
N LYS A 166 -2.67 -14.17 -1.89
CA LYS A 166 -3.81 -14.63 -1.08
C LYS A 166 -5.14 -14.07 -1.57
N TYR A 167 -5.16 -12.82 -2.02
CA TYR A 167 -6.31 -12.19 -2.62
C TYR A 167 -6.75 -12.91 -3.89
N ALA A 168 -5.81 -13.19 -4.80
CA ALA A 168 -6.07 -13.97 -5.99
C ALA A 168 -6.60 -15.36 -5.65
N ARG A 169 -6.00 -16.05 -4.65
CA ARG A 169 -6.41 -17.39 -4.21
C ARG A 169 -7.86 -17.49 -3.71
N LEU A 170 -8.54 -16.38 -3.41
CA LEU A 170 -9.98 -16.39 -3.13
C LEU A 170 -10.82 -16.72 -4.38
N TYR A 171 -10.30 -16.48 -5.58
CA TYR A 171 -11.03 -16.58 -6.85
C TYR A 171 -10.37 -17.51 -7.86
N THR A 172 -9.14 -17.97 -7.61
CA THR A 172 -8.41 -18.84 -8.52
C THR A 172 -7.54 -19.87 -7.77
N ASN A 173 -6.99 -20.82 -8.53
CA ASN A 173 -6.08 -21.83 -8.01
C ASN A 173 -4.65 -21.27 -7.81
N GLN A 174 -3.69 -22.13 -7.50
CA GLN A 174 -2.30 -21.73 -7.26
C GLN A 174 -1.68 -20.99 -8.44
N VAL A 175 -1.85 -21.54 -9.64
CA VAL A 175 -1.28 -20.98 -10.87
C VAL A 175 -1.83 -19.59 -11.11
N GLY A 176 -3.14 -19.39 -10.95
CA GLY A 176 -3.74 -18.06 -11.09
C GLY A 176 -3.27 -17.08 -10.02
N GLY A 177 -3.01 -17.56 -8.79
CA GLY A 177 -2.42 -16.73 -7.75
C GLY A 177 -1.02 -16.22 -8.11
N ILE A 178 -0.21 -17.09 -8.71
CA ILE A 178 1.13 -16.75 -9.21
C ILE A 178 1.04 -15.80 -10.40
N LEU A 179 0.17 -16.06 -11.37
CA LEU A 179 -0.03 -15.19 -12.53
C LEU A 179 -0.46 -13.78 -12.11
N ALA A 180 -1.37 -13.65 -11.14
CA ALA A 180 -1.78 -12.35 -10.64
C ALA A 180 -0.60 -11.57 -10.02
N MET A 181 0.28 -12.23 -9.25
CA MET A 181 1.50 -11.58 -8.74
C MET A 181 2.44 -11.16 -9.86
N LEU A 182 2.64 -12.00 -10.88
CA LEU A 182 3.51 -11.69 -12.02
C LEU A 182 2.99 -10.49 -12.82
N PHE A 183 1.69 -10.43 -13.05
CA PHE A 183 1.03 -9.29 -13.69
C PHE A 183 1.21 -8.00 -12.91
N VAL A 184 1.03 -8.04 -11.59
CA VAL A 184 1.31 -6.87 -10.75
C VAL A 184 2.78 -6.49 -10.81
N ALA A 185 3.71 -7.44 -10.70
CA ALA A 185 5.15 -7.18 -10.76
C ALA A 185 5.59 -6.58 -12.10
N ALA A 186 4.95 -6.95 -13.20
CA ALA A 186 5.26 -6.41 -14.53
C ALA A 186 4.81 -4.94 -14.69
N VAL A 187 3.68 -4.56 -14.09
CA VAL A 187 3.12 -3.20 -14.19
C VAL A 187 3.70 -2.27 -13.12
N TYR A 188 4.10 -2.80 -11.96
CA TYR A 188 4.58 -1.99 -10.84
C TYR A 188 5.73 -1.02 -11.21
N PRO A 189 6.76 -1.42 -11.98
CA PRO A 189 7.82 -0.51 -12.43
C PRO A 189 7.33 0.70 -13.23
N VAL A 190 6.30 0.53 -14.07
CA VAL A 190 5.71 1.62 -14.86
C VAL A 190 5.14 2.70 -13.94
N SER A 191 4.67 2.30 -12.75
CA SER A 191 4.11 3.23 -11.77
C SER A 191 5.15 4.16 -11.12
N PHE A 192 6.44 3.94 -11.37
CA PHE A 192 7.55 4.73 -10.82
C PHE A 192 7.99 5.89 -11.72
N GLU A 193 7.58 5.91 -13.00
CA GLU A 193 8.14 6.79 -14.02
C GLU A 193 7.98 8.29 -13.73
N ARG A 194 6.95 8.69 -12.95
CA ARG A 194 6.69 10.08 -12.54
C ARG A 194 6.48 10.20 -11.04
N TYR A 195 7.31 9.50 -10.27
CA TYR A 195 7.17 9.40 -8.82
C TYR A 195 8.43 9.79 -8.06
N ALA A 196 8.29 10.66 -7.06
CA ALA A 196 9.39 11.14 -6.21
C ALA A 196 9.81 10.20 -5.05
N GLY A 197 9.23 8.99 -4.95
CA GLY A 197 9.74 7.95 -4.06
C GLY A 197 9.25 7.95 -2.60
N GLN A 198 8.10 8.57 -2.31
CA GLN A 198 7.49 8.58 -0.96
C GLN A 198 7.42 7.18 -0.28
N LEU A 199 7.52 7.15 1.05
CA LEU A 199 7.43 5.90 1.82
C LEU A 199 6.00 5.32 1.91
N THR A 200 5.00 6.06 1.43
CA THR A 200 3.57 5.75 1.65
C THR A 200 3.10 4.48 0.98
N ASP A 201 3.68 4.12 -0.17
CA ASP A 201 3.02 3.20 -1.09
C ASP A 201 3.04 1.74 -0.65
N PRO A 202 4.14 1.16 -0.11
CA PRO A 202 4.12 -0.25 0.32
C PRO A 202 2.99 -0.57 1.30
N ILE A 203 2.83 0.22 2.36
CA ILE A 203 1.74 0.02 3.34
C ILE A 203 0.38 0.40 2.75
N SER A 204 0.29 1.48 1.96
CA SER A 204 -0.97 1.88 1.33
C SER A 204 -1.51 0.77 0.42
N HIS A 205 -0.67 0.23 -0.46
CA HIS A 205 -1.01 -0.85 -1.37
C HIS A 205 -1.33 -2.14 -0.63
N LEU A 206 -0.55 -2.47 0.40
CA LEU A 206 -0.85 -3.61 1.29
C LEU A 206 -2.23 -3.44 1.93
N SER A 207 -2.57 -2.23 2.39
CA SER A 207 -3.86 -1.94 3.02
C SER A 207 -5.02 -2.12 2.05
N PHE A 208 -4.87 -1.73 0.78
CA PHE A 208 -5.86 -2.04 -0.26
C PHE A 208 -6.00 -3.55 -0.50
N ALA A 209 -4.89 -4.27 -0.68
CA ALA A 209 -4.93 -5.71 -0.89
C ALA A 209 -5.59 -6.46 0.28
N LEU A 210 -5.28 -6.07 1.52
CA LEU A 210 -5.92 -6.58 2.73
C LEU A 210 -7.40 -6.21 2.81
N ALA A 211 -7.78 -4.97 2.49
CA ALA A 211 -9.17 -4.56 2.43
C ALA A 211 -9.97 -5.39 1.42
N PHE A 212 -9.40 -5.69 0.24
CA PHE A 212 -10.03 -6.56 -0.74
C PHE A 212 -10.21 -7.99 -0.23
N ILE A 213 -9.21 -8.55 0.47
CA ILE A 213 -9.31 -9.86 1.12
C ILE A 213 -10.44 -9.86 2.13
N PHE A 214 -10.46 -8.90 3.07
CA PHE A 214 -11.44 -8.89 4.15
C PHE A 214 -12.86 -8.56 3.69
N LEU A 215 -13.01 -7.82 2.59
CA LEU A 215 -14.29 -7.69 1.89
C LEU A 215 -14.72 -9.01 1.25
N GLY A 216 -13.78 -9.78 0.68
CA GLY A 216 -14.05 -11.09 0.08
C GLY A 216 -14.35 -12.18 1.11
N THR A 217 -13.73 -12.14 2.28
CA THR A 217 -13.95 -13.13 3.36
C THR A 217 -15.05 -12.73 4.35
N GLY A 218 -15.51 -11.48 4.32
CA GLY A 218 -16.52 -10.95 5.25
C GLY A 218 -15.97 -10.64 6.65
N ASP A 219 -14.64 -10.57 6.82
CA ASP A 219 -13.98 -10.34 8.11
C ASP A 219 -13.98 -8.86 8.52
N PHE A 220 -15.13 -8.40 9.00
CA PHE A 220 -15.37 -7.00 9.34
C PHE A 220 -14.34 -6.37 10.29
N ALA A 221 -13.93 -7.08 11.36
CA ALA A 221 -13.01 -6.52 12.36
C ALA A 221 -11.61 -6.25 11.77
N TYR A 222 -11.15 -7.12 10.87
CA TYR A 222 -9.91 -6.91 10.15
C TYR A 222 -10.05 -5.80 9.12
N LEU A 223 -11.15 -5.74 8.37
CA LEU A 223 -11.43 -4.63 7.45
C LEU A 223 -11.37 -3.29 8.19
N LEU A 224 -12.10 -3.14 9.31
CA LEU A 224 -12.11 -1.92 10.11
C LEU A 224 -10.69 -1.52 10.55
N SER A 225 -9.93 -2.48 11.08
CA SER A 225 -8.55 -2.22 11.54
C SER A 225 -7.64 -1.81 10.38
N THR A 226 -7.75 -2.49 9.24
CA THR A 226 -6.99 -2.15 8.02
C THR A 226 -7.30 -0.74 7.53
N LEU A 227 -8.56 -0.30 7.54
CA LEU A 227 -8.90 1.04 7.07
C LEU A 227 -8.40 2.13 8.04
N VAL A 228 -8.56 1.93 9.35
CA VAL A 228 -8.11 2.91 10.34
C VAL A 228 -6.59 3.02 10.37
N ILE A 229 -5.87 1.89 10.48
CA ILE A 229 -4.40 1.88 10.50
C ILE A 229 -3.83 2.30 9.14
N GLY A 230 -4.40 1.78 8.05
CA GLY A 230 -3.96 2.10 6.69
C GLY A 230 -4.12 3.58 6.35
N SER A 231 -5.10 4.28 6.93
CA SER A 231 -5.25 5.72 6.75
C SER A 231 -4.07 6.53 7.26
N LEU A 232 -3.33 6.02 8.25
CA LEU A 232 -2.09 6.63 8.75
C LEU A 232 -0.92 6.49 7.77
N ALA A 233 -1.05 5.64 6.75
CA ALA A 233 -0.10 5.54 5.64
C ALA A 233 -0.59 6.30 4.41
N LYS A 234 -1.86 6.14 4.04
CA LYS A 234 -2.48 6.91 2.95
C LYS A 234 -4.01 6.86 3.07
N GLU A 235 -4.63 8.02 3.05
CA GLU A 235 -6.07 8.17 3.31
C GLU A 235 -6.94 7.60 2.19
N THR A 236 -6.39 7.41 0.99
CA THR A 236 -7.14 6.86 -0.15
C THR A 236 -7.71 5.49 0.13
N VAL A 237 -7.14 4.71 1.05
CA VAL A 237 -7.71 3.42 1.49
C VAL A 237 -9.09 3.57 2.12
N LEU A 238 -9.41 4.74 2.69
CA LEU A 238 -10.72 5.03 3.28
C LEU A 238 -11.86 5.03 2.23
N ALA A 239 -11.52 5.12 0.93
CA ALA A 239 -12.49 4.88 -0.15
C ALA A 239 -13.17 3.50 -0.02
N MET A 240 -12.51 2.52 0.60
CA MET A 240 -13.10 1.20 0.83
C MET A 240 -14.26 1.22 1.85
N THR A 241 -14.38 2.25 2.69
CA THR A 241 -15.59 2.48 3.48
C THR A 241 -16.78 2.78 2.57
N ALA A 242 -16.61 3.68 1.60
CA ALA A 242 -17.66 4.00 0.64
C ALA A 242 -18.00 2.77 -0.22
N PHE A 243 -17.00 1.97 -0.62
CA PHE A 243 -17.24 0.68 -1.26
C PHE A 243 -18.14 -0.23 -0.41
N PHE A 244 -17.83 -0.39 0.87
CA PHE A 244 -18.62 -1.23 1.78
C PHE A 244 -20.07 -0.73 1.88
N VAL A 245 -20.27 0.57 2.07
CA VAL A 245 -21.59 1.21 2.17
C VAL A 245 -22.42 1.03 0.89
N LEU A 246 -21.79 1.17 -0.29
CA LEU A 246 -22.50 1.06 -1.56
C LEU A 246 -22.85 -0.39 -1.91
N PHE A 247 -21.91 -1.31 -1.71
CA PHE A 247 -21.99 -2.65 -2.32
C PHE A 247 -22.23 -3.81 -1.35
N SER A 248 -22.11 -3.58 -0.04
CA SER A 248 -22.24 -4.65 0.99
C SER A 248 -23.56 -4.59 1.77
N ARG A 249 -24.61 -3.98 1.20
CA ARG A 249 -25.93 -3.79 1.86
C ARG A 249 -26.62 -5.09 2.33
N ARG A 250 -26.24 -6.24 1.77
CA ARG A 250 -26.79 -7.56 2.12
C ARG A 250 -26.05 -8.23 3.29
N GLU A 251 -24.99 -7.63 3.81
CA GLU A 251 -24.24 -8.15 4.96
C GLU A 251 -25.10 -8.22 6.23
N LYS A 252 -24.93 -9.28 7.01
CA LYS A 252 -25.56 -9.38 8.34
C LYS A 252 -25.05 -8.25 9.24
N GLY A 253 -25.99 -7.51 9.84
CA GLY A 253 -25.68 -6.35 10.68
C GLY A 253 -25.15 -5.15 9.89
N TYR A 254 -25.44 -5.06 8.58
CA TYR A 254 -24.94 -4.00 7.69
C TYR A 254 -25.05 -2.60 8.28
N ARG A 255 -26.20 -2.19 8.83
CA ARG A 255 -26.40 -0.82 9.35
C ARG A 255 -25.37 -0.47 10.44
N LEU A 256 -25.17 -1.38 11.40
CA LEU A 256 -24.18 -1.20 12.47
C LEU A 256 -22.76 -1.20 11.92
N LYS A 257 -22.44 -2.15 11.04
CA LYS A 257 -21.10 -2.25 10.41
C LYS A 257 -20.77 -1.01 9.59
N ALA A 258 -21.71 -0.53 8.79
CA ALA A 258 -21.56 0.67 7.96
C ALA A 258 -21.43 1.92 8.84
N GLY A 259 -22.29 2.08 9.86
CA GLY A 259 -22.20 3.20 10.80
C GLY A 259 -20.86 3.22 11.54
N LEU A 260 -20.39 2.07 12.02
CA LEU A 260 -19.10 1.96 12.72
C LEU A 260 -17.92 2.24 11.77
N LEU A 261 -17.92 1.71 10.54
CA LEU A 261 -16.89 2.02 9.56
C LEU A 261 -16.87 3.51 9.21
N SER A 262 -18.02 4.10 8.90
CA SER A 262 -18.11 5.53 8.60
C SER A 262 -17.62 6.38 9.76
N LEU A 263 -18.09 6.13 10.98
CA LEU A 263 -17.66 6.87 12.16
C LEU A 263 -16.16 6.71 12.43
N ALA A 264 -15.64 5.48 12.41
CA ALA A 264 -14.23 5.23 12.70
C ALA A 264 -13.30 5.83 11.65
N THR A 265 -13.67 5.77 10.36
CA THR A 265 -12.85 6.34 9.28
C THR A 265 -12.92 7.87 9.24
N LEU A 266 -14.06 8.48 9.54
CA LEU A 266 -14.15 9.92 9.74
C LEU A 266 -13.35 10.37 10.97
N ALA A 267 -13.45 9.64 12.08
CA ALA A 267 -12.68 9.92 13.28
C ALA A 267 -11.17 9.79 13.04
N ALA A 268 -10.72 8.78 12.29
CA ALA A 268 -9.32 8.65 11.90
C ALA A 268 -8.87 9.82 11.01
N PHE A 269 -9.65 10.14 9.96
CA PHE A 269 -9.33 11.21 9.02
C PHE A 269 -9.23 12.60 9.68
N PHE A 270 -10.22 12.96 10.50
CA PHE A 270 -10.27 14.25 11.17
C PHE A 270 -9.40 14.29 12.42
N GLY A 271 -9.40 13.23 13.23
CA GLY A 271 -8.65 13.18 14.48
C GLY A 271 -7.16 13.35 14.27
N VAL A 272 -6.59 12.67 13.26
CA VAL A 272 -5.16 12.83 12.92
C VAL A 272 -4.84 14.25 12.46
N ARG A 273 -5.69 14.85 11.61
CA ARG A 273 -5.49 16.21 11.13
C ARG A 273 -5.54 17.23 12.25
N LEU A 274 -6.54 17.15 13.11
CA LEU A 274 -6.68 18.05 14.25
C LEU A 274 -5.48 17.93 15.20
N ALA A 275 -4.99 16.71 15.43
CA ALA A 275 -3.81 16.46 16.26
C ALA A 275 -2.50 17.01 15.67
N VAL A 276 -2.40 17.15 14.35
CA VAL A 276 -1.20 17.69 13.67
C VAL A 276 -1.31 19.20 13.46
N LEU A 277 -2.47 19.70 13.03
CA LEU A 277 -2.69 21.11 12.69
C LEU A 277 -2.92 22.01 13.91
N HIS A 278 -3.30 21.45 15.07
CA HIS A 278 -3.63 22.22 16.27
C HIS A 278 -4.67 23.33 16.03
N GLY A 279 -5.60 23.14 15.09
CA GLY A 279 -6.53 24.18 14.68
C GLY A 279 -7.41 23.80 13.48
N GLY A 280 -7.93 24.81 12.78
CA GLY A 280 -8.80 24.63 11.61
C GLY A 280 -8.07 24.02 10.41
N MET A 281 -8.84 23.37 9.53
CA MET A 281 -8.34 22.78 8.28
C MET A 281 -8.64 23.70 7.11
N SER A 282 -7.61 24.18 6.42
CA SER A 282 -7.77 24.86 5.14
C SER A 282 -7.82 23.87 3.98
N TYR A 283 -8.37 24.31 2.83
CA TYR A 283 -8.46 23.48 1.62
C TYR A 283 -7.10 22.91 1.22
N LEU A 284 -6.07 23.76 1.13
CA LEU A 284 -4.70 23.36 0.74
C LEU A 284 -4.09 22.34 1.71
N GLN A 285 -4.42 22.40 3.00
CA GLN A 285 -3.95 21.42 3.97
C GLN A 285 -4.62 20.05 3.79
N VAL A 286 -5.79 19.99 3.14
CA VAL A 286 -6.49 18.74 2.84
C VAL A 286 -6.09 18.20 1.47
N SER A 287 -6.13 19.05 0.45
CA SER A 287 -5.91 18.67 -0.95
C SER A 287 -4.44 18.55 -1.32
N GLY A 288 -3.55 19.33 -0.68
CA GLY A 288 -2.16 19.50 -1.09
C GLY A 288 -1.98 20.27 -2.42
N VAL A 289 -3.07 20.72 -3.04
CA VAL A 289 -3.09 21.34 -4.38
C VAL A 289 -4.14 22.45 -4.44
N PRO A 290 -3.94 23.52 -5.23
CA PRO A 290 -4.88 24.64 -5.31
C PRO A 290 -6.18 24.27 -6.07
N PRO A 291 -7.28 25.06 -5.96
CA PRO A 291 -8.56 24.71 -6.58
C PRO A 291 -8.53 24.60 -8.12
N ASP A 292 -7.68 25.38 -8.79
CA ASP A 292 -7.47 25.36 -10.25
C ASP A 292 -6.68 24.14 -10.74
N PHE A 293 -6.14 23.34 -9.82
CA PHE A 293 -5.31 22.18 -10.11
C PHE A 293 -5.96 21.16 -11.05
N ILE A 294 -7.29 20.96 -10.97
CA ILE A 294 -8.02 20.02 -11.84
C ILE A 294 -7.76 20.33 -13.32
N ARG A 295 -7.78 21.61 -13.69
CA ARG A 295 -7.57 22.04 -15.08
C ARG A 295 -6.13 21.76 -15.52
N THR A 296 -5.17 22.09 -14.67
CA THR A 296 -3.73 21.88 -14.92
C THR A 296 -3.40 20.39 -15.07
N ASN A 297 -3.94 19.56 -14.16
CA ASN A 297 -3.74 18.12 -14.15
C ASN A 297 -4.39 17.44 -15.36
N TRP A 298 -5.58 17.88 -15.78
CA TRP A 298 -6.23 17.38 -16.99
C TRP A 298 -5.46 17.72 -18.28
N ALA A 299 -4.93 18.94 -18.36
CA ALA A 299 -4.20 19.44 -19.52
C ALA A 299 -2.78 18.86 -19.66
N ASP A 300 -2.26 18.20 -18.63
CA ASP A 300 -0.96 17.53 -18.67
C ASP A 300 -0.99 16.34 -19.65
N SER A 301 -0.25 16.43 -20.76
CA SER A 301 -0.23 15.38 -21.79
C SER A 301 0.54 14.13 -21.38
N THR A 302 1.19 14.12 -20.21
CA THR A 302 1.98 12.97 -19.74
C THR A 302 1.14 11.88 -19.08
N TRP A 303 -0.04 12.22 -18.53
CA TRP A 303 -0.85 11.23 -17.81
C TRP A 303 -1.53 10.18 -18.70
N PRO A 304 -2.05 10.48 -19.92
CA PRO A 304 -2.76 9.49 -20.72
C PRO A 304 -1.97 8.22 -21.04
N PRO A 305 -0.72 8.28 -21.56
CA PRO A 305 0.04 7.07 -21.88
C PRO A 305 0.34 6.25 -20.62
N LEU A 306 0.74 6.90 -19.52
CA LEU A 306 1.02 6.21 -18.25
C LEU A 306 -0.23 5.54 -17.69
N PHE A 307 -1.37 6.22 -17.73
CA PHE A 307 -2.65 5.68 -17.29
C PHE A 307 -3.05 4.46 -18.11
N LEU A 308 -2.88 4.52 -19.44
CA LEU A 308 -3.17 3.39 -20.33
C LEU A 308 -2.26 2.18 -20.03
N LEU A 309 -0.96 2.41 -19.80
CA LEU A 309 0.01 1.36 -19.50
C LEU A 309 -0.11 0.78 -18.08
N THR A 310 -0.87 1.42 -17.19
CA THR A 310 -1.04 0.98 -15.80
C THR A 310 -2.49 0.54 -15.52
N ALA A 311 -3.41 1.49 -15.39
CA ALA A 311 -4.82 1.25 -15.09
C ALA A 311 -5.52 0.42 -16.16
N CYS A 312 -5.10 0.56 -17.42
CA CYS A 312 -5.72 -0.12 -18.55
C CYS A 312 -4.93 -1.33 -19.10
N ALA A 313 -3.77 -1.67 -18.51
CA ALA A 313 -2.88 -2.72 -19.01
C ALA A 313 -3.60 -4.07 -19.23
N PHE A 314 -4.59 -4.36 -18.39
CA PHE A 314 -5.35 -5.61 -18.42
C PHE A 314 -6.77 -5.47 -18.96
N LEU A 315 -7.12 -4.35 -19.63
CA LEU A 315 -8.44 -4.18 -20.24
C LEU A 315 -8.83 -5.32 -21.21
N PRO A 316 -7.93 -5.83 -22.09
CA PRO A 316 -8.27 -6.93 -22.98
C PRO A 316 -8.70 -8.18 -22.20
N LEU A 317 -7.92 -8.56 -21.17
CA LEU A 317 -8.24 -9.71 -20.32
C LEU A 317 -9.51 -9.48 -19.50
N LEU A 318 -9.74 -8.24 -19.06
CA LEU A 318 -10.95 -7.86 -18.35
C LEU A 318 -12.19 -7.98 -19.24
N ALA A 319 -12.12 -7.53 -20.49
CA ALA A 319 -13.20 -7.63 -21.45
C ALA A 319 -13.54 -9.09 -21.77
N LEU A 320 -12.51 -9.90 -22.03
CA LEU A 320 -12.67 -11.33 -22.35
C LEU A 320 -13.20 -12.14 -21.16
N GLY A 321 -12.68 -11.90 -19.95
CA GLY A 321 -13.09 -12.59 -18.73
C GLY A 321 -14.33 -12.01 -18.05
N TRP A 322 -14.94 -10.95 -18.62
CA TRP A 322 -15.92 -10.16 -17.89
C TRP A 322 -17.15 -10.98 -17.48
N LYS A 323 -17.72 -11.77 -18.39
CA LYS A 323 -18.96 -12.52 -18.14
C LYS A 323 -18.82 -13.43 -16.91
N GLU A 324 -17.70 -14.13 -16.81
CA GLU A 324 -17.39 -15.14 -15.79
C GLU A 324 -16.76 -14.57 -14.51
N THR A 325 -16.48 -13.27 -14.50
CA THR A 325 -15.85 -12.61 -13.36
C THR A 325 -16.84 -12.53 -12.18
N PRO A 326 -16.44 -12.96 -10.97
CA PRO A 326 -17.20 -12.79 -9.74
C PRO A 326 -17.69 -11.35 -9.53
N LEU A 327 -18.94 -11.20 -9.06
CA LEU A 327 -19.59 -9.89 -8.92
C LEU A 327 -18.81 -8.92 -8.01
N LEU A 328 -18.13 -9.44 -6.98
CA LEU A 328 -17.32 -8.60 -6.09
C LEU A 328 -16.15 -7.92 -6.83
N LEU A 329 -15.43 -8.66 -7.68
CA LEU A 329 -14.35 -8.12 -8.50
C LEU A 329 -14.87 -7.07 -9.50
N LYS A 330 -16.01 -7.34 -10.15
CA LYS A 330 -16.67 -6.37 -11.04
C LYS A 330 -16.97 -5.06 -10.33
N ARG A 331 -17.56 -5.14 -9.14
CA ARG A 331 -17.90 -3.97 -8.31
C ARG A 331 -16.65 -3.20 -7.90
N GLN A 332 -15.57 -3.90 -7.54
CA GLN A 332 -14.31 -3.23 -7.19
C GLN A 332 -13.71 -2.49 -8.38
N ILE A 333 -13.68 -3.07 -9.58
CA ILE A 333 -13.24 -2.35 -10.79
C ILE A 333 -14.11 -1.11 -11.03
N PHE A 334 -15.43 -1.28 -11.07
CA PHE A 334 -16.37 -0.18 -11.31
C PHE A 334 -16.31 0.92 -10.26
N PHE A 335 -15.94 0.58 -9.02
CA PHE A 335 -15.80 1.56 -7.96
C PHE A 335 -14.43 2.23 -7.99
N LEU A 336 -13.35 1.46 -8.02
CA LEU A 336 -11.98 1.95 -7.92
C LEU A 336 -11.59 2.80 -9.12
N LEU A 337 -11.99 2.43 -10.34
CA LEU A 337 -11.63 3.18 -11.54
C LEU A 337 -12.07 4.65 -11.44
N PRO A 338 -13.36 4.99 -11.30
CA PRO A 338 -13.78 6.39 -11.20
C PRO A 338 -13.29 7.04 -9.90
N VAL A 339 -13.27 6.33 -8.77
CA VAL A 339 -12.88 6.93 -7.48
C VAL A 339 -11.40 7.30 -7.46
N LEU A 340 -10.51 6.41 -7.89
CA LEU A 340 -9.07 6.68 -7.97
C LEU A 340 -8.78 7.71 -9.07
N PHE A 341 -9.51 7.70 -10.18
CA PHE A 341 -9.33 8.68 -11.24
C PHE A 341 -9.73 10.08 -10.79
N LEU A 342 -10.92 10.24 -10.20
CA LEU A 342 -11.39 11.53 -9.69
C LEU A 342 -10.54 12.01 -8.51
N SER A 343 -10.13 11.10 -7.61
CA SER A 343 -9.21 11.43 -6.53
C SER A 343 -7.84 11.84 -7.04
N GLY A 344 -7.35 11.17 -8.10
CA GLY A 344 -6.15 11.57 -8.83
C GLY A 344 -6.34 12.98 -9.35
N LEU A 345 -7.31 13.18 -10.25
CA LEU A 345 -7.59 14.47 -10.88
C LEU A 345 -7.67 15.66 -9.89
N ALA A 346 -8.33 15.47 -8.74
CA ALA A 346 -8.59 16.53 -7.77
C ALA A 346 -7.51 16.72 -6.67
N PHE A 347 -6.78 15.67 -6.29
CA PHE A 347 -5.93 15.68 -5.08
C PHE A 347 -4.51 15.14 -5.29
N SER A 348 -4.14 14.74 -6.51
CA SER A 348 -2.82 14.21 -6.85
C SER A 348 -2.52 14.42 -8.34
N TRP A 349 -1.34 14.10 -8.84
CA TRP A 349 -1.14 14.12 -10.29
C TRP A 349 -1.71 12.85 -10.95
N LEU A 350 -2.36 12.98 -12.11
CA LEU A 350 -2.85 11.82 -12.88
C LEU A 350 -1.69 10.99 -13.43
N HIS A 351 -0.54 11.62 -13.70
CA HIS A 351 0.68 10.92 -14.12
C HIS A 351 1.35 10.13 -12.98
N GLU A 352 0.97 10.36 -11.72
CA GLU A 352 1.42 9.54 -10.58
C GLU A 352 0.63 8.22 -10.53
N THR A 353 0.94 7.33 -11.48
CA THR A 353 0.13 6.14 -11.74
C THR A 353 0.19 5.08 -10.65
N ARG A 354 1.13 5.20 -9.70
CA ARG A 354 1.16 4.43 -8.43
C ARG A 354 -0.18 4.46 -7.70
N ASN A 355 -0.94 5.55 -7.80
CA ASN A 355 -2.26 5.69 -7.17
C ASN A 355 -3.31 4.73 -7.75
N PHE A 356 -3.08 4.17 -8.95
CA PHE A 356 -3.97 3.21 -9.60
C PHE A 356 -3.56 1.75 -9.37
N MET A 357 -2.47 1.47 -8.64
CA MET A 357 -2.07 0.09 -8.35
C MET A 357 -3.15 -0.77 -7.67
N PRO A 358 -4.02 -0.24 -6.79
CA PRO A 358 -5.15 -1.01 -6.29
C PRO A 358 -6.09 -1.52 -7.39
N LEU A 359 -6.30 -0.75 -8.47
CA LEU A 359 -7.06 -1.18 -9.64
C LEU A 359 -6.33 -2.31 -10.38
N VAL A 360 -5.00 -2.16 -10.53
CA VAL A 360 -4.13 -3.18 -11.14
C VAL A 360 -4.21 -4.51 -10.38
N PHE A 361 -4.29 -4.48 -9.04
CA PHE A 361 -4.43 -5.72 -8.25
C PHE A 361 -5.72 -6.47 -8.60
N VAL A 362 -6.84 -5.75 -8.70
CA VAL A 362 -8.14 -6.35 -9.03
C VAL A 362 -8.15 -6.85 -10.47
N SER A 363 -7.66 -6.06 -11.43
CA SER A 363 -7.63 -6.46 -12.84
C SER A 363 -6.66 -7.61 -13.12
N SER A 364 -5.52 -7.69 -12.40
CA SER A 364 -4.59 -8.82 -12.45
C SER A 364 -5.25 -10.12 -12.00
N VAL A 365 -6.07 -10.09 -10.94
CA VAL A 365 -6.83 -11.26 -10.48
C VAL A 365 -7.85 -11.72 -11.53
N ILE A 366 -8.55 -10.77 -12.15
CA ILE A 366 -9.51 -11.07 -13.23
C ILE A 366 -8.78 -11.72 -14.42
N GLY A 367 -7.68 -11.12 -14.88
CA GLY A 367 -6.91 -11.65 -16.00
C GLY A 367 -6.32 -13.02 -15.71
N ALA A 368 -5.74 -13.21 -14.52
CA ALA A 368 -5.21 -14.51 -14.12
C ALA A 368 -6.29 -15.59 -13.99
N ARG A 369 -7.49 -15.23 -13.53
CA ARG A 369 -8.63 -16.15 -13.49
C ARG A 369 -9.06 -16.58 -14.89
N TYR A 370 -9.19 -15.65 -15.82
CA TYR A 370 -9.56 -15.92 -17.20
C TYR A 370 -8.59 -16.91 -17.87
N LEU A 371 -7.27 -16.66 -17.76
CA LEU A 371 -6.25 -17.51 -18.37
C LEU A 371 -6.21 -18.93 -17.79
N VAL A 372 -6.50 -19.09 -16.50
CA VAL A 372 -6.51 -20.41 -15.87
C VAL A 372 -7.79 -21.18 -16.14
N HIS A 373 -8.92 -20.49 -16.32
CA HIS A 373 -10.20 -21.15 -16.57
C HIS A 373 -10.30 -21.72 -17.98
N ASN A 374 -9.77 -21.00 -18.98
CA ASN A 374 -9.81 -21.41 -20.39
C ASN A 374 -8.78 -22.47 -20.79
N ASN A 375 -7.88 -22.86 -19.88
CA ASN A 375 -6.91 -23.95 -20.08
C ASN A 375 -7.42 -25.30 -19.52
N ARG A 376 -8.73 -25.42 -19.31
CA ARG A 376 -9.45 -26.66 -18.98
C ARG A 376 -10.52 -26.88 -20.03
#